data_AF-A0A2D6YMB2-F1
#
_entry.id   AF-A0A2D6YMB2-F1
#
_cell.length_a   1.000
_cell.length_b   1.000
_cell.length_c   1.000
_cell.angle_alpha   90.00
_cell.angle_beta   90.00
_cell.angle_gamma   90.00
#
_symmetry.space_group_name_H-M   'P 1'
#
loop_
_entity.id
_entity.type
_entity.pdbx_description
1 polymer ?
#
loop_
_entity_poly.entity_id
_entity_poly.type
_entity_poly.pdbx_seq_one_letter_code
_entity_poly.pdbx_strand_id
1 'polypeptide(L)'
;MPSYGNFSLLSLEKIMLKKQIRVMLLVSFLLLSFGLTTQAATPKDVLAVAKIAEPKSMDPATVTAVNDFRILMNVYYGLVRYRSGTLDVDPGLAESWTISDHGKVYTF
;
A
#
# COMPACT_ATOMS: atom_id res chain seq x y z
N MET A 1 66.17 -11.91 -38.21
CA MET A 1 64.79 -11.53 -38.57
C MET A 1 63.85 -12.27 -37.63
N PRO A 2 63.01 -11.59 -36.82
CA PRO A 2 62.10 -12.30 -35.93
C PRO A 2 60.93 -12.86 -36.75
N SER A 3 60.69 -14.17 -36.59
CA SER A 3 59.54 -14.87 -37.15
C SER A 3 58.27 -14.41 -36.41
N TYR A 4 57.43 -13.64 -37.09
CA TYR A 4 56.11 -13.27 -36.56
C TYR A 4 55.20 -14.50 -36.67
N GLY A 5 54.94 -15.12 -35.52
CA GLY A 5 54.09 -16.31 -35.42
C GLY A 5 52.73 -16.08 -36.08
N ASN A 6 52.33 -17.07 -36.89
CA ASN A 6 51.08 -17.12 -37.63
C ASN A 6 49.86 -16.98 -36.71
N PHE A 7 49.42 -15.74 -36.49
CA PHE A 7 48.15 -15.45 -35.84
C PHE A 7 47.05 -15.66 -36.89
N SER A 8 46.47 -16.86 -36.94
CA SER A 8 45.41 -17.19 -37.88
C SER A 8 44.12 -16.44 -37.54
N LEU A 9 43.30 -16.12 -38.54
CA LEU A 9 42.00 -15.44 -38.38
C LEU A 9 41.08 -16.18 -37.38
N LEU A 10 41.18 -17.51 -37.34
CA LEU A 10 40.52 -18.38 -36.38
C LEU A 10 40.90 -18.10 -34.91
N SER A 11 42.12 -17.59 -34.67
CA SER A 11 42.60 -17.20 -33.34
C SER A 11 41.99 -15.87 -32.89
N LEU A 12 41.76 -14.95 -33.83
CA LEU A 12 41.09 -13.67 -33.56
C LEU A 12 39.60 -13.87 -33.28
N GLU A 13 38.90 -14.73 -34.03
CA GLU A 13 37.49 -15.04 -33.77
C GLU A 13 37.27 -15.63 -32.38
N LYS A 14 38.14 -16.55 -31.93
CA LYS A 14 38.08 -17.13 -30.58
C LYS A 14 38.33 -16.10 -29.48
N ILE A 15 39.21 -15.12 -29.71
CA ILE A 15 39.47 -14.03 -28.75
C ILE A 15 38.27 -13.08 -28.71
N MET A 16 37.71 -12.72 -29.86
CA MET A 16 36.51 -11.87 -29.94
C MET A 16 35.31 -12.57 -29.28
N LEU A 17 35.09 -13.86 -29.52
CA LEU A 17 34.00 -14.63 -28.91
C LEU A 17 34.12 -14.68 -27.38
N LYS A 18 35.31 -14.93 -26.83
CA LYS A 18 35.55 -14.91 -25.37
C LYS A 18 35.30 -13.52 -24.77
N LYS A 19 35.65 -12.45 -25.50
CA LYS A 19 35.39 -11.06 -25.08
C LYS A 19 33.88 -10.78 -25.06
N GLN A 20 33.15 -11.19 -26.10
CA GLN A 20 31.69 -11.06 -26.17
C GLN A 20 30.99 -11.81 -25.03
N ILE A 21 31.40 -13.05 -24.73
CA ILE A 21 30.86 -13.83 -23.62
C ILE A 21 31.10 -13.15 -22.27
N ARG A 22 32.30 -12.61 -22.02
CA ARG A 22 32.60 -11.88 -20.77
C ARG A 22 31.76 -10.61 -20.63
N VAL A 23 31.57 -9.88 -21.73
CA VAL A 23 30.72 -8.69 -21.75
C VAL A 23 29.26 -9.06 -21.48
N MET A 24 28.73 -10.11 -22.11
CA MET A 24 27.37 -10.60 -21.81
C MET A 24 27.22 -11.01 -20.35
N LEU A 25 28.17 -11.76 -19.79
CA LEU A 25 28.11 -12.17 -18.38
C LEU A 25 28.15 -10.97 -17.43
N LEU A 26 28.95 -9.94 -17.72
CA LEU A 26 28.97 -8.70 -16.94
C LEU A 26 27.65 -7.93 -17.03
N VAL A 27 27.06 -7.83 -18.22
CA VAL A 27 25.76 -7.17 -18.42
C VAL A 27 24.64 -7.94 -17.71
N SER A 28 24.61 -9.27 -17.83
CA SER A 28 23.65 -10.11 -17.11
C SER A 28 23.81 -10.01 -15.60
N PHE A 29 25.05 -9.98 -15.09
CA PHE A 29 25.31 -9.78 -13.66
C PHE A 29 24.85 -8.40 -13.18
N LEU A 30 25.07 -7.35 -13.98
CA LEU A 30 24.62 -5.99 -13.68
C LEU A 30 23.08 -5.88 -13.65
N LEU A 31 22.40 -6.54 -14.59
CA LEU A 31 20.93 -6.58 -14.65
C LEU A 31 20.33 -7.39 -13.49
N LEU A 32 20.99 -8.45 -13.02
CA LEU A 32 20.55 -9.19 -11.84
C LEU A 32 20.80 -8.44 -10.52
N SER A 33 21.87 -7.63 -10.44
CA SER A 33 22.19 -6.84 -9.25
C SER A 33 21.33 -5.58 -9.13
N PHE A 34 20.85 -5.03 -10.26
CA PHE A 34 19.71 -4.12 -10.30
C PHE A 34 18.40 -4.92 -10.38
N GLY A 35 18.08 -5.66 -9.32
CA GLY A 35 16.75 -6.23 -9.19
C GLY A 35 15.70 -5.13 -9.36
N LEU A 36 14.98 -5.12 -10.49
CA LEU A 36 13.79 -4.29 -10.66
C LEU A 36 12.73 -4.83 -9.68
N THR A 37 12.84 -4.39 -8.44
CA THR A 37 11.75 -4.52 -7.49
C THR A 37 10.71 -3.49 -7.93
N THR A 38 9.70 -3.95 -8.65
CA THR A 38 8.49 -3.15 -8.87
C THR A 38 7.83 -2.98 -7.51
N GLN A 39 8.14 -1.87 -6.83
CA GLN A 39 7.44 -1.50 -5.62
C GLN A 39 6.03 -1.07 -6.01
N ALA A 40 5.04 -1.87 -5.64
CA ALA A 40 3.64 -1.48 -5.68
C ALA A 40 3.41 -0.45 -4.56
N ALA A 41 3.89 0.77 -4.77
CA ALA A 41 3.70 1.87 -3.84
C ALA A 41 2.21 2.23 -3.80
N THR A 42 1.65 2.31 -2.60
CA THR A 42 0.33 2.92 -2.41
C THR A 42 0.41 4.38 -2.85
N PRO A 43 -0.53 4.89 -3.68
CA PRO A 43 -0.55 6.31 -4.05
C PRO A 43 -0.54 7.22 -2.81
N LYS A 44 0.04 8.42 -2.94
CA LYS A 44 0.27 9.34 -1.80
C LYS A 44 -1.00 9.66 -0.99
N ASP A 45 -2.15 9.72 -1.65
CA ASP A 45 -3.44 10.08 -1.05
C ASP A 45 -4.35 8.85 -0.82
N VAL A 46 -3.78 7.65 -0.84
CA VAL A 46 -4.50 6.40 -0.62
C VAL A 46 -3.99 5.75 0.65
N LEU A 47 -4.90 5.47 1.58
CA LEU A 47 -4.63 4.62 2.73
C LEU A 47 -5.14 3.20 2.44
N ALA A 48 -4.22 2.24 2.29
CA ALA A 48 -4.55 0.83 2.19
C ALA A 48 -4.63 0.19 3.58
N VAL A 49 -5.81 -0.31 3.97
CA VAL A 49 -6.04 -0.94 5.28
C VAL A 49 -6.39 -2.41 5.10
N ALA A 50 -5.62 -3.30 5.71
CA ALA A 50 -5.91 -4.73 5.72
C ALA A 50 -7.06 -5.07 6.68
N LYS A 51 -7.98 -5.94 6.24
CA LYS A 51 -9.11 -6.45 7.02
C LYS A 51 -8.88 -7.92 7.36
N ILE A 52 -9.25 -8.33 8.57
CA ILE A 52 -9.11 -9.73 9.03
C ILE A 52 -10.16 -10.63 8.37
N ALA A 53 -11.35 -10.07 8.11
CA ALA A 53 -12.46 -10.77 7.48
C ALA A 53 -13.33 -9.80 6.67
N GLU A 54 -14.07 -10.35 5.73
CA GLU A 54 -15.12 -9.64 5.01
C GLU A 54 -16.19 -9.08 5.97
N PRO A 55 -16.78 -7.92 5.67
CA PRO A 55 -17.87 -7.39 6.47
C PRO A 55 -19.12 -8.25 6.30
N LYS A 56 -19.87 -8.47 7.39
CA LYS A 56 -21.11 -9.26 7.34
C LYS A 56 -22.25 -8.51 6.64
N SER A 57 -22.36 -7.21 6.89
CA SER A 57 -23.41 -6.33 6.36
C SER A 57 -22.92 -4.88 6.38
N MET A 58 -23.48 -4.07 5.51
CA MET A 58 -23.28 -2.61 5.47
C MET A 58 -24.42 -1.84 6.15
N ASP A 59 -25.46 -2.52 6.62
CA ASP A 59 -26.53 -1.89 7.39
C ASP A 59 -26.13 -1.82 8.89
N PRO A 60 -25.87 -0.62 9.45
CA PRO A 60 -25.45 -0.46 10.84
C PRO A 60 -26.47 -0.97 11.86
N ALA A 61 -27.75 -1.09 11.51
CA ALA A 61 -28.78 -1.62 12.41
C ALA A 61 -28.70 -3.16 12.57
N THR A 62 -27.90 -3.84 11.74
CA THR A 62 -27.86 -5.32 11.67
C THR A 62 -26.56 -5.92 12.16
N VAL A 63 -25.53 -5.12 12.44
CA VAL A 63 -24.19 -5.58 12.82
C VAL A 63 -23.85 -5.26 14.28
N THR A 64 -23.03 -6.11 14.88
CA THR A 64 -22.55 -5.95 16.28
C THR A 64 -21.06 -6.15 16.43
N ALA A 65 -20.36 -6.60 15.37
CA ALA A 65 -18.93 -6.93 15.42
C ALA A 65 -18.04 -5.73 15.08
N VAL A 66 -16.92 -5.59 15.78
CA VAL A 66 -15.94 -4.52 15.57
C VAL A 66 -15.36 -4.52 14.14
N ASN A 67 -15.29 -5.69 13.50
CA ASN A 67 -14.81 -5.80 12.11
C ASN A 67 -15.64 -4.96 11.13
N ASP A 68 -16.96 -4.89 11.35
CA ASP A 68 -17.90 -4.16 10.50
C ASP A 68 -17.89 -2.67 10.87
N PHE A 69 -17.92 -2.36 12.17
CA PHE A 69 -17.93 -0.97 12.67
C PHE A 69 -16.74 -0.13 12.18
N ARG A 70 -15.56 -0.72 11.98
CA ARG A 70 -14.40 0.00 11.41
C ARG A 70 -14.66 0.59 10.03
N ILE A 71 -15.51 -0.05 9.23
CA ILE A 71 -15.94 0.51 7.94
C ILE A 71 -17.07 1.50 8.18
N LEU A 72 -18.10 1.11 8.93
CA LEU A 72 -19.33 1.88 9.06
C LEU A 72 -19.12 3.26 9.68
N MET A 73 -18.24 3.39 10.67
CA MET A 73 -17.93 4.69 11.31
C MET A 73 -17.24 5.70 10.37
N ASN A 74 -16.75 5.25 9.21
CA ASN A 74 -16.20 6.13 8.17
C ASN A 74 -17.21 6.47 7.07
N VAL A 75 -18.37 5.81 7.06
CA VAL A 75 -19.40 5.95 6.00
C VAL A 75 -20.68 6.60 6.53
N TYR A 76 -21.07 6.29 7.77
CA TYR A 76 -22.28 6.78 8.42
C TYR A 76 -21.96 7.79 9.51
N TYR A 77 -22.83 8.78 9.67
CA TYR A 77 -22.74 9.80 10.72
C TYR A 77 -23.95 9.72 11.64
N GLY A 78 -23.71 9.79 12.95
CA GLY A 78 -24.76 9.93 13.97
C GLY A 78 -25.09 11.40 14.24
N LEU A 79 -26.15 11.65 15.03
CA LEU A 79 -26.50 13.00 15.49
C LEU A 79 -25.34 13.63 16.29
N VAL A 80 -24.67 12.82 17.11
CA VAL A 80 -23.45 13.19 17.85
C VAL A 80 -22.36 12.14 17.62
N ARG A 81 -21.12 12.47 17.97
CA ARG A 81 -19.95 11.59 17.85
C ARG A 81 -19.01 11.75 19.03
N TYR A 82 -17.99 10.91 19.13
CA TYR A 82 -16.90 11.13 20.08
C TYR A 82 -15.83 12.05 19.49
N ARG A 83 -15.32 12.97 20.32
CA ARG A 83 -14.14 13.76 19.98
C ARG A 83 -12.94 12.81 19.86
N SER A 84 -12.16 13.00 18.79
CA SER A 84 -11.02 12.14 18.45
C SER A 84 -10.08 11.93 19.64
N GLY A 85 -9.81 10.67 19.98
CA GLY A 85 -8.90 10.29 21.07
C GLY A 85 -9.47 10.44 22.48
N THR A 86 -10.76 10.78 22.65
CA THR A 86 -11.40 10.97 23.96
C THR A 86 -12.74 10.23 24.04
N LEU A 87 -13.37 10.28 25.22
CA LEU A 87 -14.76 9.84 25.42
C LEU A 87 -15.74 11.01 25.49
N ASP A 88 -15.27 12.23 25.20
CA ASP A 88 -16.12 13.42 25.19
C ASP A 88 -17.02 13.41 23.96
N VAL A 89 -18.28 13.83 24.14
CA VAL A 89 -19.26 13.94 23.06
C VAL A 89 -19.03 15.25 22.30
N ASP A 90 -18.99 15.17 20.98
CA ASP A 90 -18.86 16.28 20.04
C ASP A 90 -20.05 16.31 19.06
N PRO A 91 -20.36 17.48 18.47
CA PRO A 91 -21.33 17.60 17.39
C PRO A 91 -21.05 16.64 16.22
N GLY A 92 -22.13 16.01 15.75
CA GLY A 92 -22.18 15.15 14.57
C GLY A 92 -23.06 15.81 13.50
N LEU A 93 -24.11 15.12 13.06
CA LEU A 93 -25.13 15.73 12.20
C LEU A 93 -25.94 16.81 12.91
N ALA A 94 -26.07 16.74 14.24
CA ALA A 94 -26.65 17.80 15.06
C ALA A 94 -25.53 18.69 15.59
N GLU A 95 -25.64 19.99 15.33
CA GLU A 95 -24.64 20.99 15.76
C GLU A 95 -24.74 21.31 17.26
N SER A 96 -25.93 21.16 17.83
CA SER A 96 -26.21 21.37 19.25
C SER A 96 -27.35 20.47 19.70
N TRP A 97 -27.54 20.34 21.02
CA TRP A 97 -28.72 19.70 21.56
C TRP A 97 -29.03 20.26 22.95
N THR A 98 -30.29 20.14 23.35
CA THR A 98 -30.76 20.48 24.68
C THR A 98 -31.36 19.25 25.34
N ILE A 99 -31.23 19.18 26.66
CA ILE A 99 -31.73 18.07 27.49
C ILE A 99 -32.65 18.69 28.53
N SER A 100 -33.87 18.18 28.68
CA SER A 100 -34.79 18.67 29.70
C SER A 100 -34.28 18.40 31.12
N ASP A 101 -34.78 19.14 32.11
CA ASP A 101 -34.35 19.04 33.52
C ASP A 101 -34.42 17.61 34.09
N HIS A 102 -35.37 16.79 33.59
CA HIS A 102 -35.55 15.40 34.01
C HIS A 102 -34.87 14.37 33.08
N GLY A 103 -34.15 14.81 32.05
CA GLY A 103 -33.38 13.95 31.15
C GLY A 103 -34.21 13.02 30.27
N LYS A 104 -35.49 13.34 30.01
CA LYS A 104 -36.41 12.49 29.22
C LYS A 104 -36.70 13.03 27.82
N VAL A 105 -36.36 14.28 27.56
CA VAL A 105 -36.54 14.92 26.25
C VAL A 105 -35.19 15.45 25.80
N TYR A 106 -34.79 15.01 24.61
CA TYR A 106 -33.59 15.46 23.93
C TYR A 106 -34.04 16.12 22.64
N THR A 107 -33.62 17.36 22.43
CA THR A 107 -33.86 18.10 21.19
C THR A 107 -32.52 18.35 20.55
N PHE A 108 -32.31 17.75 19.38
CA PHE A 108 -31.14 17.88 18.54
C PHE A 108 -31.42 18.88 17.41
#